data_AF-A0A843EPP7-F1
#
_entry.id   AF-A0A843EPP7-F1
#
_cell.length_a   1.000
_cell.length_b   1.000
_cell.length_c   1.000
_cell.angle_alpha   90.00
_cell.angle_beta   90.00
_cell.angle_gamma   90.00
#
_symmetry.space_group_name_H-M   'P 1'
#
loop_
_entity.id
_entity.type
_entity.pdbx_description
1 polymer ?
#
loop_
_entity_poly.entity_id
_entity_poly.type
_entity_poly.pdbx_seq_one_letter_code
_entity_poly.pdbx_strand_id
1 'polypeptide(L)'
;MEWVIKIGGSLFPRKAIELANALEGENCLFVIGGGEFANLIRKYDKEIEFSQDVTHETAIDAMDILAKLLNDKLAFTEISYTIEEAISISDLNKIPIMICSDILKENEPFAHSWDVTSDSIAAYIASLLDAKLLIATNVNGIYTKDPSLSGAELIKEIDVNKLLTFDESSIDLMLPTLLIEYGLDCYVVNGEYPERV
;
A
#
# COMPACT_ATOMS: atom_id res chain seq x y z
N MET A 1 14.67 9.07 3.81
CA MET A 1 13.46 8.59 3.13
C MET A 1 12.61 9.76 2.71
N GLU A 2 12.28 9.89 1.42
CA GLU A 2 11.38 10.95 0.92
C GLU A 2 9.98 10.38 0.62
N TRP A 3 9.89 9.14 0.18
CA TRP A 3 8.65 8.52 -0.27
C TRP A 3 8.35 7.20 0.45
N VAL A 4 7.08 6.99 0.76
CA VAL A 4 6.53 5.64 0.96
C VAL A 4 5.78 5.27 -0.31
N ILE A 5 6.26 4.22 -0.97
CA ILE A 5 5.67 3.68 -2.19
C ILE A 5 4.95 2.40 -1.83
N LYS A 6 3.62 2.47 -1.86
CA LYS A 6 2.80 1.27 -1.76
C LYS A 6 2.77 0.57 -3.12
N ILE A 7 3.17 -0.70 -3.14
CA ILE A 7 3.07 -1.59 -4.29
C ILE A 7 1.83 -2.46 -4.13
N GLY A 8 0.87 -2.33 -5.03
CA GLY A 8 -0.35 -3.14 -5.06
C GLY A 8 -0.05 -4.63 -5.13
N GLY A 9 -0.71 -5.43 -4.29
CA GLY A 9 -0.53 -6.88 -4.30
C GLY A 9 -0.93 -7.55 -5.62
N SER A 10 -1.81 -6.93 -6.41
CA SER A 10 -2.15 -7.34 -7.78
C SER A 10 -0.99 -7.23 -8.76
N LEU A 11 0.04 -6.43 -8.47
CA LEU A 11 1.25 -6.32 -9.28
C LEU A 11 2.22 -7.50 -9.03
N PHE A 12 2.08 -8.20 -7.90
CA PHE A 12 2.96 -9.32 -7.57
C PHE A 12 2.66 -10.56 -8.44
N PRO A 13 3.68 -11.32 -8.90
CA PRO A 13 5.11 -11.11 -8.67
C PRO A 13 5.80 -10.22 -9.72
N ARG A 14 5.48 -10.41 -11.01
CA ARG A 14 6.31 -9.85 -12.10
C ARG A 14 6.29 -8.33 -12.15
N LYS A 15 5.11 -7.70 -12.07
CA LYS A 15 4.99 -6.24 -12.15
C LYS A 15 5.54 -5.54 -10.91
N ALA A 16 5.40 -6.16 -9.74
CA ALA A 16 6.02 -5.67 -8.51
C ALA A 16 7.56 -5.68 -8.62
N ILE A 17 8.15 -6.75 -9.16
CA ILE A 17 9.60 -6.85 -9.39
C ILE A 17 10.06 -5.83 -10.44
N GLU A 18 9.34 -5.71 -11.57
CA GLU A 18 9.65 -4.71 -12.62
C GLU A 18 9.61 -3.28 -12.06
N LEU A 19 8.57 -2.95 -11.31
CA LEU A 19 8.42 -1.64 -10.68
C LEU A 19 9.53 -1.37 -9.67
N ALA A 20 9.79 -2.31 -8.77
CA ALA A 20 10.82 -2.13 -7.74
C ALA A 20 12.22 -1.94 -8.36
N ASN A 21 12.56 -2.65 -9.44
CA ASN A 21 13.83 -2.45 -10.16
C ASN A 21 13.92 -1.06 -10.80
N ALA A 22 12.81 -0.52 -11.31
CA ALA A 22 12.82 0.83 -11.89
C ALA A 22 13.06 1.93 -10.85
N LEU A 23 12.80 1.63 -9.57
CA LEU A 23 12.98 2.52 -8.44
C LEU A 23 14.32 2.28 -7.71
N GLU A 24 15.21 1.45 -8.25
CA GLU A 24 16.53 1.21 -7.65
C GLU A 24 17.32 2.53 -7.52
N GLY A 25 17.77 2.81 -6.30
CA GLY A 25 18.51 4.04 -5.98
C GLY A 25 17.64 5.22 -5.55
N GLU A 26 16.31 5.09 -5.61
CA GLU A 26 15.40 6.11 -5.09
C GLU A 26 15.35 6.10 -3.56
N ASN A 27 15.13 7.27 -2.96
CA ASN A 27 15.05 7.45 -1.52
C ASN A 27 13.63 7.13 -1.01
N CYS A 28 13.24 5.86 -1.07
CA CYS A 28 11.89 5.42 -0.74
C CYS A 28 11.85 4.20 0.19
N LEU A 29 10.65 3.88 0.67
CA LEU A 29 10.32 2.63 1.35
C LEU A 29 9.18 1.94 0.64
N PHE A 30 9.23 0.61 0.58
CA PHE A 30 8.16 -0.19 0.01
C PHE A 30 7.22 -0.74 1.07
N VAL A 31 5.92 -0.59 0.80
CA VAL A 31 4.83 -1.32 1.46
C VAL A 31 4.14 -2.15 0.39
N ILE A 32 4.11 -3.48 0.52
CA ILE A 32 3.44 -4.35 -0.46
C ILE A 32 2.08 -4.82 0.05
N GLY A 33 1.05 -4.76 -0.80
CA GLY A 33 -0.27 -5.31 -0.47
C GLY A 33 -0.29 -6.84 -0.48
N GLY A 34 -1.28 -7.46 0.17
CA GLY A 34 -1.33 -8.92 0.39
C GLY A 34 -1.72 -9.78 -0.81
N GLY A 35 -2.10 -9.16 -1.93
CA GLY A 35 -2.34 -9.83 -3.22
C GLY A 35 -3.34 -10.99 -3.15
N GLU A 36 -3.06 -12.05 -3.91
CA GLU A 36 -3.94 -13.22 -4.00
C GLU A 36 -4.13 -13.95 -2.66
N PHE A 37 -3.15 -13.88 -1.75
CA PHE A 37 -3.29 -14.47 -0.41
C PHE A 37 -4.37 -13.75 0.40
N ALA A 38 -4.33 -12.41 0.46
CA ALA A 38 -5.37 -11.62 1.14
C ALA A 38 -6.73 -11.75 0.45
N ASN A 39 -6.77 -11.81 -0.89
CA ASN A 39 -8.01 -12.04 -1.64
C ASN A 39 -8.66 -13.39 -1.30
N LEU A 40 -7.86 -14.44 -1.11
CA LEU A 40 -8.35 -15.76 -0.74
C LEU A 40 -8.95 -15.76 0.68
N ILE A 41 -8.30 -15.09 1.63
CA ILE A 41 -8.81 -14.90 3.00
C ILE A 41 -10.15 -14.16 2.94
N ARG A 42 -10.22 -13.04 2.22
CA ARG A 42 -11.44 -12.26 2.04
C ARG A 42 -12.58 -13.06 1.43
N LYS A 43 -12.28 -13.95 0.48
CA LYS A 43 -13.27 -14.86 -0.09
C LYS A 43 -13.83 -15.82 0.97
N TYR A 44 -12.97 -16.46 1.76
CA TYR A 44 -13.42 -17.37 2.81
C TYR A 44 -14.21 -16.65 3.90
N ASP A 45 -13.77 -15.46 4.29
CA ASP A 45 -14.48 -14.64 5.26
C ASP A 45 -15.90 -14.28 4.80
N LYS A 46 -16.08 -13.91 3.53
CA LYS A 46 -17.41 -13.67 2.96
C LYS A 46 -18.33 -14.89 3.02
N GLU A 47 -17.78 -16.10 2.99
CA GLU A 47 -18.54 -17.35 3.00
C GLU A 47 -18.82 -17.88 4.42
N ILE A 48 -17.90 -17.65 5.36
CA ILE A 48 -17.89 -18.29 6.68
C ILE A 48 -18.11 -17.29 7.83
N GLU A 49 -17.84 -16.00 7.61
CA GLU A 49 -17.92 -14.91 8.58
C GLU A 49 -17.00 -15.14 9.79
N PHE A 50 -15.69 -14.99 9.59
CA PHE A 50 -14.71 -15.06 10.67
C PHE A 50 -14.71 -13.76 11.49
N SER A 51 -13.96 -13.74 12.59
CA SER A 51 -13.78 -12.48 13.32
C SER A 51 -12.96 -11.47 12.52
N GLN A 52 -13.30 -10.19 12.68
CA GLN A 52 -12.58 -9.09 12.03
C GLN A 52 -11.10 -9.07 12.44
N ASP A 53 -10.79 -9.36 13.70
CA ASP A 53 -9.40 -9.41 14.18
C ASP A 53 -8.58 -10.43 13.41
N VAL A 54 -9.05 -11.67 13.32
CA VAL A 54 -8.31 -12.76 12.67
C VAL A 54 -8.16 -12.51 11.18
N THR A 55 -9.21 -12.01 10.51
CA THR A 55 -9.19 -11.77 9.06
C THR A 55 -8.30 -10.60 8.69
N HIS A 56 -8.33 -9.53 9.48
CA HIS A 56 -7.46 -8.38 9.28
C HIS A 56 -6.00 -8.73 9.55
N GLU A 57 -5.69 -9.37 10.69
CA GLU A 57 -4.33 -9.82 11.02
C GLU A 57 -3.76 -10.76 9.95
N THR A 58 -4.53 -11.76 9.51
CA THR A 58 -4.05 -12.72 8.49
C THR A 58 -3.93 -12.10 7.10
N ALA A 59 -4.71 -11.05 6.79
CA ALA A 59 -4.51 -10.26 5.56
C ALA A 59 -3.21 -9.44 5.61
N ILE A 60 -2.82 -8.96 6.80
CA ILE A 60 -1.53 -8.28 7.01
C ILE A 60 -0.38 -9.31 6.96
N ASP A 61 -0.54 -10.50 7.53
CA ASP A 61 0.44 -11.58 7.40
C ASP A 61 0.72 -11.93 5.92
N ALA A 62 -0.32 -11.87 5.07
CA ALA A 62 -0.17 -12.02 3.63
C ALA A 62 0.71 -10.92 2.99
N MET A 63 0.64 -9.68 3.48
CA MET A 63 1.54 -8.59 3.06
C MET A 63 2.99 -8.94 3.40
N ASP A 64 3.24 -9.43 4.62
CA ASP A 64 4.59 -9.78 5.08
C ASP A 64 5.19 -10.96 4.31
N ILE A 65 4.36 -11.94 3.93
CA ILE A 65 4.77 -13.03 3.03
C ILE A 65 5.27 -12.44 1.71
N LEU A 66 4.49 -11.55 1.09
CA LEU A 66 4.86 -10.96 -0.19
C LEU A 66 6.08 -10.03 -0.07
N ALA A 67 6.23 -9.32 1.05
CA ALA A 67 7.40 -8.47 1.33
C ALA A 67 8.69 -9.30 1.32
N LYS A 68 8.69 -10.44 2.03
CA LYS A 68 9.84 -11.37 2.08
C LYS A 68 10.16 -11.96 0.71
N LEU A 69 9.15 -12.35 -0.05
CA LEU A 69 9.33 -12.90 -1.41
C LEU A 69 9.84 -11.85 -2.40
N LEU A 70 9.38 -10.59 -2.29
CA LEU A 70 9.87 -9.50 -3.11
C LEU A 70 11.34 -9.19 -2.77
N ASN A 71 11.67 -9.11 -1.47
CA ASN A 71 13.03 -8.86 -1.01
C ASN A 71 14.03 -9.94 -1.50
N ASP A 72 13.65 -11.22 -1.49
CA ASP A 72 14.49 -12.31 -2.01
C ASP A 72 14.88 -12.13 -3.49
N LYS A 73 14.12 -11.34 -4.25
CA LYS A 73 14.36 -11.10 -5.68
C LYS A 73 15.11 -9.82 -5.99
N LEU A 74 15.35 -8.95 -5.03
CA LEU A 74 15.95 -7.63 -5.24
C LEU A 74 17.22 -7.48 -4.41
N ALA A 75 18.36 -7.28 -5.07
CA ALA A 75 19.65 -7.21 -4.38
C ALA A 75 19.87 -5.90 -3.60
N PHE A 76 19.08 -4.86 -3.91
CA PHE A 76 19.17 -3.52 -3.35
C PHE A 76 18.12 -3.25 -2.26
N THR A 77 17.32 -4.26 -1.87
CA THR A 77 16.33 -4.11 -0.79
C THR A 77 16.75 -4.83 0.48
N GLU A 78 16.15 -4.44 1.60
CA GLU A 78 16.27 -5.15 2.87
C GLU A 78 14.96 -5.08 3.66
N ILE A 79 14.68 -6.10 4.47
CA ILE A 79 13.48 -6.13 5.30
C ILE A 79 13.69 -5.23 6.53
N SER A 80 12.70 -4.38 6.82
CA SER A 80 12.63 -3.59 8.06
C SER A 80 11.41 -3.99 8.88
N TYR A 81 11.59 -4.15 10.19
CA TYR A 81 10.51 -4.43 11.14
C TYR A 81 10.09 -3.19 11.93
N THR A 82 10.96 -2.17 12.00
CA THR A 82 10.67 -0.88 12.64
C THR A 82 11.03 0.30 11.74
N ILE A 83 10.57 1.50 12.12
CA ILE A 83 10.92 2.76 11.44
C ILE A 83 12.42 3.05 11.53
N GLU A 84 13.04 2.79 12.69
CA GLU A 84 14.48 3.01 12.91
C GLU A 84 15.33 2.08 12.05
N GLU A 85 14.90 0.81 11.90
CA GLU A 85 15.56 -0.13 11.00
C GLU A 85 15.43 0.33 9.55
N ALA A 86 14.25 0.79 9.14
CA ALA A 86 14.02 1.30 7.80
C ALA A 86 14.93 2.50 7.47
N ILE A 87 15.08 3.44 8.41
CA ILE A 87 16.01 4.57 8.28
C ILE A 87 17.46 4.08 8.16
N SER A 88 17.86 3.14 9.01
CA SER A 88 19.22 2.57 8.99
C SER A 88 19.54 1.85 7.67
N ILE A 89 18.57 1.14 7.09
CA ILE A 89 18.68 0.50 5.78
C ILE A 89 18.83 1.56 4.67
N SER A 90 18.03 2.63 4.74
CA SER A 90 18.10 3.75 3.80
C SER A 90 19.47 4.43 3.82
N ASP A 91 20.07 4.61 5.00
CA ASP A 91 21.43 5.17 5.16
C ASP A 91 22.52 4.31 4.52
N LEU A 92 22.25 3.01 4.30
CA LEU A 92 23.13 2.08 3.59
C LEU A 92 22.89 2.07 2.07
N ASN A 93 22.11 3.02 1.54
CA ASN A 93 21.69 3.11 0.13
C ASN A 93 20.92 1.87 -0.36
N LYS A 94 20.14 1.26 0.53
CA LYS A 94 19.18 0.21 0.20
C LYS A 94 17.75 0.71 0.38
N ILE A 95 16.81 0.05 -0.28
CA ILE A 95 15.39 0.36 -0.13
C ILE A 95 14.77 -0.59 0.90
N PRO A 96 14.31 -0.10 2.06
CA PRO A 96 13.62 -0.93 3.01
C PRO A 96 12.25 -1.39 2.50
N ILE A 97 11.88 -2.62 2.82
CA ILE A 97 10.54 -3.16 2.65
C ILE A 97 9.97 -3.44 4.05
N MET A 98 8.87 -2.78 4.39
CA MET A 98 8.29 -2.85 5.72
C MET A 98 7.52 -4.16 5.95
N ILE A 99 7.80 -4.82 7.06
CA ILE A 99 6.94 -5.87 7.64
C ILE A 99 5.85 -5.17 8.43
N CYS A 100 4.64 -5.18 7.89
CA CYS A 100 3.56 -4.35 8.40
C CYS A 100 2.93 -4.95 9.66
N SER A 101 2.98 -6.27 9.85
CA SER A 101 2.36 -6.86 11.06
C SER A 101 3.07 -6.44 12.35
N ASP A 102 4.40 -6.30 12.35
CA ASP A 102 5.16 -5.92 13.54
C ASP A 102 4.86 -4.48 13.97
N ILE A 103 4.93 -3.51 13.04
CA ILE A 103 4.66 -2.10 13.35
C ILE A 103 3.20 -1.87 13.77
N LEU A 104 2.25 -2.60 13.17
CA LEU A 104 0.83 -2.48 13.52
C LEU A 104 0.50 -3.14 14.86
N LYS A 105 1.16 -4.25 15.22
CA LYS A 105 1.01 -4.88 16.55
C LYS A 105 1.55 -4.01 17.67
N GLU A 106 2.62 -3.25 17.41
CA GLU A 106 3.21 -2.37 18.42
C GLU A 106 2.33 -1.14 18.71
N ASN A 107 1.68 -0.58 17.68
CA ASN A 107 1.00 0.70 17.78
C ASN A 107 -0.54 0.62 17.76
N GLU A 108 -1.11 -0.47 17.26
CA GLU A 108 -2.55 -0.71 17.06
C GLU A 108 -3.32 0.54 16.55
N PRO A 109 -2.89 1.17 15.43
CA PRO A 109 -3.42 2.47 15.02
C PRO A 109 -4.84 2.40 14.42
N PHE A 110 -5.37 1.20 14.14
CA PHE A 110 -6.59 1.02 13.37
C PHE A 110 -7.56 0.04 14.02
N ALA A 111 -8.85 0.26 13.78
CA ALA A 111 -9.85 -0.78 13.98
C ALA A 111 -9.66 -1.89 12.93
N HIS A 112 -9.70 -3.14 13.38
CA HIS A 112 -9.59 -4.29 12.49
C HIS A 112 -10.82 -4.41 11.59
N SER A 113 -10.62 -4.27 10.27
CA SER A 113 -11.70 -4.31 9.28
C SER A 113 -11.14 -4.44 7.87
N TRP A 114 -12.01 -4.73 6.89
CA TRP A 114 -11.65 -4.68 5.47
C TRP A 114 -11.59 -3.27 4.88
N ASP A 115 -12.01 -2.25 5.65
CA ASP A 115 -11.96 -0.84 5.24
C ASP A 115 -10.53 -0.29 5.32
N VAL A 116 -9.68 -0.94 6.11
CA VAL A 116 -8.25 -0.66 6.27
C VAL A 116 -7.48 -1.72 5.49
N THR A 117 -6.69 -1.29 4.51
CA THR A 117 -5.82 -2.18 3.75
C THR A 117 -4.42 -1.58 3.60
N SER A 118 -3.61 -2.16 2.72
CA SER A 118 -2.25 -1.68 2.44
C SER A 118 -2.14 -0.20 2.08
N ASP A 119 -3.21 0.44 1.55
CA ASP A 119 -3.15 1.87 1.23
C ASP A 119 -3.18 2.72 2.51
N SER A 120 -4.13 2.45 3.40
CA SER A 120 -4.19 3.06 4.74
C SER A 120 -2.95 2.78 5.59
N ILE A 121 -2.45 1.54 5.55
CA ILE A 121 -1.22 1.15 6.26
C ILE A 121 -0.02 1.94 5.74
N ALA A 122 0.10 2.11 4.42
CA ALA A 122 1.16 2.91 3.82
C ALA A 122 1.06 4.40 4.19
N ALA A 123 -0.15 4.96 4.27
CA ALA A 123 -0.35 6.33 4.73
C ALA A 123 0.09 6.53 6.18
N TYR A 124 -0.22 5.58 7.06
CA TYR A 124 0.27 5.61 8.43
C TYR A 124 1.80 5.54 8.50
N ILE A 125 2.42 4.61 7.78
CA ILE A 125 3.90 4.54 7.71
C ILE A 125 4.49 5.84 7.15
N ALA A 126 3.87 6.44 6.14
CA ALA A 126 4.29 7.73 5.58
C ALA A 126 4.23 8.85 6.63
N SER A 127 3.17 8.90 7.45
CA SER A 127 3.05 9.89 8.53
C SER A 127 4.13 9.74 9.61
N LEU A 128 4.53 8.50 9.93
CA LEU A 128 5.60 8.25 10.90
C LEU A 128 6.97 8.72 10.41
N LEU A 129 7.16 8.76 9.09
CA LEU A 129 8.40 9.13 8.41
C LEU A 129 8.43 10.59 7.93
N ASP A 130 7.34 11.34 8.08
CA ASP A 130 7.15 12.66 7.41
C ASP A 130 7.43 12.57 5.89
N ALA A 131 6.99 11.46 5.28
CA ALA A 131 7.25 11.11 3.89
C ALA A 131 6.01 11.33 3.01
N LYS A 132 6.25 11.55 1.71
CA LYS A 132 5.16 11.62 0.71
C LYS A 132 4.63 10.22 0.41
N LEU A 133 3.35 10.11 0.09
CA LEU A 133 2.71 8.84 -0.23
C LEU A 133 2.46 8.68 -1.73
N LEU A 134 2.87 7.54 -2.28
CA LEU A 134 2.49 7.10 -3.62
C LEU A 134 1.89 5.69 -3.56
N ILE A 135 0.72 5.52 -4.18
CA ILE A 135 0.03 4.25 -4.34
C ILE A 135 0.17 3.80 -5.79
N ALA A 136 1.00 2.78 -6.00
CA ALA A 136 1.12 2.07 -7.26
C ALA A 136 0.13 0.90 -7.29
N THR A 137 -0.88 0.99 -8.14
CA THR A 137 -1.94 -0.03 -8.30
C THR A 137 -2.01 -0.52 -9.75
N ASN A 138 -2.94 -1.41 -10.09
CA ASN A 138 -3.12 -1.93 -11.46
C ASN A 138 -4.12 -1.11 -12.30
N VAL A 139 -4.49 0.08 -11.83
CA VAL A 139 -5.36 1.04 -12.53
C VAL A 139 -4.69 2.41 -12.64
N ASN A 140 -5.12 3.25 -13.59
CA ASN A 140 -4.45 4.54 -13.88
C ASN A 140 -4.60 5.62 -12.80
N GLY A 141 -5.44 5.41 -11.80
CA GLY A 141 -5.76 6.38 -10.76
C GLY A 141 -7.22 6.29 -10.39
N ILE A 142 -7.74 7.38 -9.83
CA ILE A 142 -9.13 7.50 -9.38
C ILE A 142 -10.00 7.96 -10.56
N TYR A 143 -11.15 7.31 -10.75
CA TYR A 143 -12.11 7.63 -11.80
C TYR A 143 -13.38 8.23 -11.22
N THR A 144 -14.13 8.99 -12.03
CA THR A 144 -15.44 9.55 -11.64
C THR A 144 -16.52 8.52 -11.31
N LYS A 145 -16.32 7.27 -11.73
CA LYS A 145 -17.16 6.08 -11.54
C LYS A 145 -16.32 4.85 -11.91
N ASP A 146 -16.86 3.64 -11.75
CA ASP A 146 -16.19 2.41 -12.20
C ASP A 146 -15.66 2.57 -13.65
N PRO A 147 -14.34 2.41 -13.88
CA PRO A 147 -13.71 2.56 -15.19
C PRO A 147 -14.21 1.55 -16.25
N SER A 148 -14.88 0.47 -15.84
CA SER A 148 -15.55 -0.47 -16.74
C SER A 148 -16.81 0.13 -17.39
N LEU A 149 -17.38 1.18 -16.80
CA LEU A 149 -18.61 1.83 -17.26
C LEU A 149 -18.33 2.93 -18.28
N SER A 150 -19.28 3.11 -19.21
CA SER A 150 -19.19 4.17 -20.23
C SER A 150 -19.19 5.58 -19.62
N GLY A 151 -18.29 6.43 -20.11
CA GLY A 151 -18.14 7.82 -19.64
C GLY A 151 -17.48 7.93 -18.27
N ALA A 152 -16.68 6.94 -17.87
CA ALA A 152 -15.75 7.08 -16.75
C ALA A 152 -14.53 7.91 -17.19
N GLU A 153 -14.22 8.96 -16.43
CA GLU A 153 -13.09 9.84 -16.70
C GLU A 153 -12.06 9.76 -15.57
N LEU A 154 -10.78 9.79 -15.93
CA LEU A 154 -9.68 9.79 -14.97
C LEU A 154 -9.61 11.17 -14.29
N ILE A 155 -9.63 11.18 -12.97
CA ILE A 155 -9.49 12.39 -12.16
C ILE A 155 -8.00 12.62 -11.91
N LYS A 156 -7.48 13.74 -12.40
CA LYS A 156 -6.06 14.09 -12.26
C LYS A 156 -5.70 14.58 -10.86
N GLU A 157 -6.64 15.26 -10.22
CA GLU A 157 -6.47 15.85 -8.89
C GLU A 157 -7.85 15.93 -8.23
N ILE A 158 -7.92 15.56 -6.96
CA ILE A 158 -9.16 15.56 -6.19
C ILE A 158 -8.89 16.06 -4.77
N ASP A 159 -9.77 16.95 -4.30
CA ASP A 159 -9.79 17.34 -2.89
C ASP A 159 -10.24 16.14 -2.05
N VAL A 160 -9.48 15.79 -1.02
CA VAL A 160 -9.73 14.63 -0.17
C VAL A 160 -11.14 14.65 0.48
N ASN A 161 -11.72 15.83 0.74
CA ASN A 161 -13.08 15.93 1.27
C ASN A 161 -14.14 15.48 0.26
N LYS A 162 -13.86 15.60 -1.06
CA LYS A 162 -14.71 15.02 -2.09
C LYS A 162 -14.54 13.51 -2.15
N LEU A 163 -13.32 13.02 -1.95
CA LEU A 163 -13.00 11.60 -1.99
C LEU A 163 -13.73 10.80 -0.90
N LEU A 164 -13.97 11.39 0.27
CA LEU A 164 -14.82 10.83 1.33
C LEU A 164 -16.26 10.49 0.90
N THR A 165 -16.74 11.09 -0.20
CA THR A 165 -18.12 10.94 -0.67
C THR A 165 -18.24 10.02 -1.90
N PHE A 166 -17.15 9.35 -2.30
CA PHE A 166 -17.17 8.43 -3.43
C PHE A 166 -17.72 7.07 -3.00
N ASP A 167 -18.68 6.55 -3.78
CA ASP A 167 -19.27 5.23 -3.51
C ASP A 167 -18.27 4.08 -3.79
N GLU A 168 -17.41 4.23 -4.80
CA GLU A 168 -16.38 3.26 -5.15
C GLU A 168 -15.12 3.97 -5.63
N SER A 169 -13.96 3.47 -5.20
CA SER A 169 -12.67 4.01 -5.58
C SER A 169 -11.59 2.91 -5.63
N SER A 170 -10.48 3.19 -6.30
CA SER A 170 -9.32 2.29 -6.40
C SER A 170 -8.42 2.27 -5.16
N ILE A 171 -8.71 3.13 -4.17
CA ILE A 171 -8.06 3.15 -2.85
C ILE A 171 -9.03 2.61 -1.79
N ASP A 172 -8.49 2.15 -0.66
CA ASP A 172 -9.33 1.71 0.46
C ASP A 172 -10.15 2.83 1.13
N LEU A 173 -11.18 2.42 1.87
CA LEU A 173 -12.21 3.31 2.41
C LEU A 173 -11.68 4.21 3.53
N MET A 174 -10.69 3.74 4.29
CA MET A 174 -10.12 4.50 5.40
C MET A 174 -9.10 5.55 4.93
N LEU A 175 -8.43 5.33 3.80
CA LEU A 175 -7.34 6.20 3.33
C LEU A 175 -7.71 7.71 3.31
N PRO A 176 -8.87 8.16 2.75
CA PRO A 176 -9.16 9.59 2.69
C PRO A 176 -9.23 10.25 4.07
N THR A 177 -9.74 9.54 5.08
CA THR A 177 -9.77 10.03 6.47
C THR A 177 -8.35 10.21 7.00
N LEU A 178 -7.47 9.24 6.77
CA LEU A 178 -6.08 9.29 7.20
C LEU A 178 -5.27 10.38 6.50
N LEU A 179 -5.53 10.63 5.21
CA LEU A 179 -4.89 11.73 4.48
C LEU A 179 -5.23 13.10 5.10
N ILE A 180 -6.48 13.28 5.55
CA ILE A 180 -6.88 14.50 6.28
C ILE A 180 -6.21 14.56 7.65
N GLU A 181 -6.26 13.46 8.41
CA GLU A 181 -5.74 13.39 9.77
C GLU A 181 -4.23 13.67 9.83
N TYR A 182 -3.48 13.08 8.90
CA TYR A 182 -2.03 13.21 8.83
C TYR A 182 -1.57 14.40 7.97
N GLY A 183 -2.49 15.09 7.28
CA GLY A 183 -2.14 16.20 6.38
C GLY A 183 -1.25 15.77 5.21
N LEU A 184 -1.48 14.57 4.67
CA LEU A 184 -0.67 13.97 3.61
C LEU A 184 -1.28 14.20 2.23
N ASP A 185 -0.41 14.53 1.27
CA ASP A 185 -0.72 14.40 -0.15
C ASP A 185 -0.47 12.95 -0.61
N CYS A 186 -1.34 12.46 -1.51
CA CYS A 186 -1.26 11.10 -2.04
C CYS A 186 -1.36 11.09 -3.56
N TYR A 187 -0.46 10.34 -4.19
CA TYR A 187 -0.46 10.11 -5.64
C TYR A 187 -0.94 8.68 -5.92
N VAL A 188 -1.86 8.50 -6.87
CA VAL A 188 -2.33 7.17 -7.29
C VAL A 188 -1.98 6.96 -8.76
N VAL A 189 -1.20 5.92 -9.04
CA VAL A 189 -0.65 5.65 -10.38
C VAL A 189 -0.77 4.18 -10.75
N ASN A 190 -0.71 3.89 -12.05
CA ASN A 190 -0.65 2.51 -12.54
C ASN A 190 0.79 2.00 -12.48
N GLY A 191 1.07 1.13 -11.50
CA GLY A 191 2.37 0.50 -11.29
C GLY A 191 2.74 -0.55 -12.33
N GLU A 192 1.87 -0.90 -13.29
CA GLU A 192 2.26 -1.73 -14.45
C GLU A 192 3.18 -0.98 -15.43
N TYR A 193 3.27 0.34 -15.28
CA TYR A 193 4.03 1.28 -16.11
C TYR A 193 5.03 2.04 -15.23
N PRO A 194 6.22 1.47 -14.96
CA PRO A 194 7.18 2.05 -14.03
C PRO A 194 7.64 3.47 -14.39
N GLU A 195 7.55 3.87 -15.66
CA GLU A 195 7.86 5.24 -16.11
C GLU A 195 6.90 6.33 -15.59
N ARG A 196 5.78 5.92 -14.95
CA ARG A 196 4.78 6.81 -14.35
C ARG A 196 4.92 6.92 -12.83
N VAL A 197 5.84 6.18 -12.23
CA VAL A 197 6.06 6.10 -10.78
C VAL A 197 7.28 6.91 -10.39
#